data_AF-A0A0M0F4L5-F1
#
_entry.id   AF-A0A0M0F4L5-F1
#
_cell.length_a   1.000
_cell.length_b   1.000
_cell.length_c   1.000
_cell.angle_alpha   90.00
_cell.angle_beta   90.00
_cell.angle_gamma   90.00
#
_symmetry.space_group_name_H-M   'P 1'
#
loop_
_entity.id
_entity.type
_entity.pdbx_description
1 polymer ?
#
loop_
_entity_poly.entity_id
_entity_poly.type
_entity_poly.pdbx_seq_one_letter_code
_entity_poly.pdbx_strand_id
1 'polypeptide(L)'
;MDESKGADRAGEAGTDDAGTEDSGLAGRASPGDVAVDRLRSRAARTAATAYTATYGHPTSHAGFAGLGEEGRRRWALRPRTAVVALVVVLLLAAGVVLLRSPAGGVTAVVPIDATPAGGPATEPDAESAALAGADATTGGGTAERAAAGGGGESAESGAEGAPSGGVVVHVVGQVAAPGLVTVAADARVADALEAAGGATAEADLAALNLARTVTDGEQIVVPRPGEAVPTAGPAAPAAGATAGGAVDLNAADATALDALPGIGPVLAERIVAWRDENGPFTTVDELGEVSGIGPAVLADVRDLVRV
;
A
#
# COMPACT_ATOMS: atom_id res chain seq x y z
N MET A 1 54.75 79.76 25.71
CA MET A 1 53.40 79.38 25.27
C MET A 1 53.56 78.20 24.32
N ASP A 2 52.99 77.07 24.71
CA ASP A 2 52.00 76.27 23.97
C ASP A 2 52.26 75.90 22.49
N GLU A 3 51.92 74.69 22.00
CA GLU A 3 51.13 73.63 22.65
C GLU A 3 51.47 72.20 22.14
N SER A 4 51.51 71.24 23.07
CA SER A 4 51.03 69.83 23.00
C SER A 4 51.37 68.83 21.87
N LYS A 5 51.38 67.54 22.31
CA LYS A 5 50.98 66.29 21.60
C LYS A 5 52.01 65.61 20.67
N GLY A 6 52.26 64.29 20.75
CA GLY A 6 51.81 63.28 21.74
C GLY A 6 51.96 61.83 21.24
N ALA A 7 51.89 60.85 22.18
CA ALA A 7 52.05 59.38 22.02
C ALA A 7 53.47 58.90 21.62
N ASP A 8 54.17 58.03 22.36
CA ASP A 8 53.90 56.68 22.93
C ASP A 8 54.02 55.52 21.92
N ARG A 9 54.85 54.52 22.28
CA ARG A 9 55.17 53.31 21.49
C ARG A 9 55.84 52.24 22.37
N ALA A 10 55.44 50.96 22.19
CA ALA A 10 55.96 49.72 22.82
C ALA A 10 55.72 49.60 24.35
N GLY A 11 55.73 48.42 24.99
CA GLY A 11 55.77 47.01 24.53
C GLY A 11 54.63 46.19 25.17
N GLU A 12 54.33 44.93 24.82
CA GLU A 12 55.13 43.70 25.02
C GLU A 12 55.64 43.50 26.47
N ALA A 13 55.49 42.33 27.11
CA ALA A 13 54.73 41.11 26.76
C ALA A 13 54.54 40.20 28.02
N GLY A 14 53.70 39.17 27.91
CA GLY A 14 53.53 38.09 28.92
C GLY A 14 52.09 37.58 29.01
N THR A 15 51.80 36.31 29.30
CA THR A 15 52.68 35.12 29.45
C THR A 15 51.85 33.86 29.15
N ASP A 16 52.51 32.79 28.71
CA ASP A 16 52.10 31.38 28.55
C ASP A 16 50.70 30.94 29.01
N ASP A 17 49.98 30.24 28.13
CA ASP A 17 49.22 29.03 28.51
C ASP A 17 49.18 28.03 27.32
N ALA A 18 48.86 26.77 27.60
CA ALA A 18 49.06 25.63 26.69
C ALA A 18 47.76 24.97 26.21
N GLY A 19 47.87 24.27 25.08
CA GLY A 19 47.14 23.02 24.82
C GLY A 19 45.61 23.08 24.65
N THR A 20 45.16 23.02 23.39
CA THR A 20 43.98 22.20 23.04
C THR A 20 44.20 21.62 21.65
N GLU A 21 44.29 20.30 21.57
CA GLU A 21 44.28 19.55 20.31
C GLU A 21 42.81 19.35 19.89
N ASP A 22 42.34 20.06 18.87
CA ASP A 22 41.05 19.78 18.23
C ASP A 22 41.25 18.99 16.92
N SER A 23 40.52 17.89 16.79
CA SER A 23 40.66 16.89 15.72
C SER A 23 39.48 16.94 14.74
N GLY A 24 39.31 18.08 14.07
CA GLY A 24 38.23 18.33 13.09
C GLY A 24 38.69 18.25 11.63
N LEU A 25 38.10 17.36 10.82
CA LEU A 25 38.41 17.23 9.39
C LEU A 25 37.90 18.44 8.58
N ALA A 26 38.70 19.49 8.48
CA ALA A 26 38.50 20.60 7.54
C ALA A 26 39.56 20.55 6.44
N GLY A 27 39.34 19.69 5.43
CA GLY A 27 40.16 19.65 4.22
C GLY A 27 40.13 20.99 3.49
N ARG A 28 41.16 21.82 3.67
CA ARG A 28 41.28 23.11 2.99
C ARG A 28 41.42 22.87 1.48
N ALA A 29 40.33 23.05 0.74
CA ALA A 29 40.34 23.01 -0.72
C ALA A 29 41.47 23.90 -1.25
N SER A 30 42.25 23.39 -2.20
CA SER A 30 43.41 24.10 -2.71
C SER A 30 42.98 25.43 -3.32
N PRO A 31 43.80 26.50 -3.27
CA PRO A 31 43.49 27.76 -3.94
C PRO A 31 43.17 27.59 -5.44
N GLY A 32 43.72 26.54 -6.07
CA GLY A 32 43.37 26.11 -7.42
C GLY A 32 41.95 25.56 -7.54
N ASP A 33 41.51 24.70 -6.62
CA ASP A 33 40.16 24.11 -6.63
C ASP A 33 39.09 25.20 -6.50
N VAL A 34 39.31 26.15 -5.58
CA VAL A 34 38.42 27.31 -5.38
C VAL A 34 38.39 28.23 -6.61
N ALA A 35 39.48 28.32 -7.38
CA ALA A 35 39.50 29.05 -8.64
C ALA A 35 38.77 28.29 -9.77
N VAL A 36 38.95 26.98 -9.88
CA VAL A 36 38.26 26.11 -10.84
C VAL A 36 36.75 26.11 -10.58
N ASP A 37 36.32 26.05 -9.32
CA ASP A 37 34.89 26.01 -9.00
C ASP A 37 34.20 27.37 -9.21
N ARG A 38 34.91 28.49 -8.99
CA ARG A 38 34.47 29.82 -9.44
C ARG A 38 34.37 29.92 -10.95
N LEU A 39 35.27 29.28 -11.71
CA LEU A 39 35.23 29.25 -13.18
C LEU A 39 34.04 28.43 -13.69
N ARG A 40 33.82 27.22 -13.14
CA ARG A 40 32.61 26.40 -13.39
C ARG A 40 31.33 27.18 -13.06
N SER A 41 31.29 27.81 -11.89
CA SER A 41 30.17 28.66 -11.42
C SER A 41 29.95 29.94 -12.25
N ARG A 42 30.90 30.34 -13.09
CA ARG A 42 30.70 31.39 -14.11
C ARG A 42 30.22 30.77 -15.42
N ALA A 43 30.90 29.75 -15.93
CA ALA A 43 30.55 29.07 -17.17
C ALA A 43 29.10 28.53 -17.15
N ALA A 44 28.68 27.89 -16.06
CA ALA A 44 27.31 27.41 -15.88
C ALA A 44 26.27 28.54 -15.91
N ARG A 45 26.56 29.71 -15.31
CA ARG A 45 25.67 30.88 -15.39
C ARG A 45 25.62 31.47 -16.79
N THR A 46 26.75 31.60 -17.48
CA THR A 46 26.78 32.09 -18.87
C THR A 46 26.02 31.15 -19.81
N ALA A 47 26.22 29.84 -19.68
CA ALA A 47 25.48 28.83 -20.42
C ALA A 47 23.97 28.88 -20.13
N ALA A 48 23.58 29.00 -18.85
CA ALA A 48 22.18 29.18 -18.46
C ALA A 48 21.57 30.45 -19.08
N THR A 49 22.25 31.60 -19.01
CA THR A 49 21.74 32.85 -19.62
C THR A 49 21.58 32.74 -21.14
N ALA A 50 22.53 32.09 -21.83
CA ALA A 50 22.43 31.86 -23.27
C ALA A 50 21.26 30.92 -23.61
N TYR A 51 21.13 29.81 -22.87
CA TYR A 51 20.00 28.89 -23.02
C TYR A 51 18.66 29.59 -22.81
N THR A 52 18.52 30.40 -21.75
CA THR A 52 17.27 31.13 -21.47
C THR A 52 16.95 32.19 -22.52
N ALA A 53 17.95 32.75 -23.20
CA ALA A 53 17.75 33.71 -24.29
C ALA A 53 17.34 33.03 -25.61
N THR A 54 17.65 31.74 -25.80
CA THR A 54 17.29 30.98 -27.01
C THR A 54 16.01 30.16 -26.86
N TYR A 55 15.78 29.56 -25.68
CA TYR A 55 14.71 28.58 -25.43
C TYR A 55 13.71 29.01 -24.35
N GLY A 56 13.85 30.22 -23.78
CA GLY A 56 13.07 30.69 -22.64
C GLY A 56 13.51 30.06 -21.31
N HIS A 57 12.86 30.45 -20.21
CA HIS A 57 13.12 29.85 -18.91
C HIS A 57 12.35 28.52 -18.81
N PRO A 58 12.90 27.43 -18.25
CA PRO A 58 12.16 26.16 -18.08
C PRO A 58 10.93 26.29 -17.15
N THR A 59 10.77 27.43 -16.47
CA THR A 59 9.61 27.78 -15.64
C THR A 59 8.74 28.90 -16.22
N SER A 60 9.03 29.43 -17.41
CA SER A 60 8.24 30.50 -18.05
C SER A 60 7.07 29.96 -18.89
N HIS A 61 6.64 28.72 -18.67
CA HIS A 61 5.33 28.24 -19.11
C HIS A 61 4.23 28.91 -18.27
N ALA A 62 3.13 29.31 -18.92
CA ALA A 62 2.09 30.15 -18.32
C ALA A 62 1.45 29.60 -17.02
N GLY A 63 1.53 28.28 -16.79
CA GLY A 63 1.03 27.63 -15.57
C GLY A 63 1.75 28.03 -14.27
N PHE A 64 2.94 28.64 -14.32
CA PHE A 64 3.71 29.02 -13.12
C PHE A 64 3.72 30.53 -12.80
N ALA A 65 3.05 31.36 -13.60
CA ALA A 65 2.99 32.82 -13.38
C ALA A 65 2.35 33.20 -12.02
N GLY A 66 1.48 32.35 -11.47
CA GLY A 66 0.78 32.58 -10.20
C GLY A 66 1.59 32.37 -8.92
N LEU A 67 2.88 32.02 -8.99
CA LEU A 67 3.72 31.78 -7.80
C LEU A 67 4.64 32.95 -7.41
N GLY A 68 4.62 34.06 -8.15
CA GLY A 68 5.51 35.20 -7.94
C GLY A 68 5.03 36.22 -6.89
N GLU A 69 3.75 36.58 -6.90
CA GLU A 69 3.25 37.78 -6.19
C GLU A 69 1.98 37.53 -5.35
N GLU A 70 2.07 36.73 -4.28
CA GLU A 70 1.17 36.85 -3.13
C GLU A 70 1.88 36.30 -1.86
N GLY A 71 1.70 36.86 -0.67
CA GLY A 71 0.73 37.90 -0.28
C GLY A 71 0.32 37.83 1.20
N ARG A 72 1.19 37.29 2.08
CA ARG A 72 0.91 36.81 3.45
C ARG A 72 0.09 35.51 3.47
N ARG A 73 0.57 34.52 4.23
CA ARG A 73 -0.10 33.21 4.41
C ARG A 73 -1.48 33.37 5.07
N ARG A 74 -2.55 33.44 4.27
CA ARG A 74 -3.93 33.20 4.73
C ARG A 74 -4.25 31.73 4.57
N TRP A 75 -3.95 30.93 5.59
CA TRP A 75 -4.45 29.55 5.67
C TRP A 75 -5.97 29.58 5.91
N ALA A 76 -6.74 29.71 4.83
CA ALA A 76 -8.19 29.70 4.83
C ALA A 76 -8.71 28.27 5.07
N LEU A 77 -8.51 27.77 6.29
CA LEU A 77 -9.19 26.58 6.78
C LEU A 77 -10.70 26.76 6.54
N ARG A 78 -11.29 25.88 5.72
CA ARG A 78 -12.75 25.86 5.53
C ARG A 78 -13.39 25.74 6.92
N PRO A 79 -14.45 26.50 7.26
CA PRO A 79 -14.96 26.52 8.64
C PRO A 79 -15.34 25.13 9.17
N ARG A 80 -15.73 24.21 8.28
CA ARG A 80 -15.98 22.80 8.57
C ARG A 80 -14.75 22.05 9.13
N THR A 81 -13.54 22.27 8.61
CA THR A 81 -12.33 21.60 9.10
C THR A 81 -11.84 22.15 10.44
N ALA A 82 -12.04 23.46 10.68
CA ALA A 82 -11.76 24.07 11.97
C ALA A 82 -12.65 23.50 13.09
N VAL A 83 -13.95 23.29 12.82
CA VAL A 83 -14.87 22.65 13.78
C VAL A 83 -14.48 21.21 14.08
N VAL A 84 -14.13 20.41 13.06
CA VAL A 84 -13.69 19.01 13.26
C VAL A 84 -12.42 18.95 14.12
N ALA A 85 -11.42 19.80 13.84
CA ALA A 85 -10.20 19.87 14.65
C ALA A 85 -10.48 20.22 16.12
N LEU A 86 -11.39 21.17 16.38
CA LEU A 86 -11.79 21.56 17.73
C LEU A 86 -12.51 20.43 18.48
N VAL A 87 -13.39 19.67 17.80
CA VAL A 87 -14.06 18.49 18.38
C VAL A 87 -13.06 17.40 18.74
N VAL A 88 -12.10 17.10 17.87
CA VAL A 88 -11.04 16.10 18.14
C VAL A 88 -10.20 16.51 19.36
N VAL A 89 -9.81 17.79 19.46
CA VAL A 89 -9.06 18.29 20.64
C VAL A 89 -9.88 18.18 21.92
N LEU A 90 -11.19 18.48 21.89
CA LEU A 90 -12.08 18.30 23.05
C LEU A 90 -12.20 16.84 23.48
N LEU A 91 -12.35 15.90 22.54
CA LEU A 91 -12.45 14.46 22.84
C LEU A 91 -11.15 13.92 23.45
N LEU A 92 -9.98 14.34 22.93
CA LEU A 92 -8.68 13.98 23.49
C LEU A 92 -8.50 14.56 24.90
N ALA A 93 -8.89 15.82 25.13
CA ALA A 93 -8.83 16.43 26.46
C ALA A 93 -9.76 15.72 27.47
N ALA A 94 -10.99 15.38 27.07
CA ALA A 94 -11.94 14.64 27.89
C ALA A 94 -11.41 13.23 28.24
N GLY A 95 -10.83 12.51 27.27
CA GLY A 95 -10.20 11.21 27.48
C GLY A 95 -9.04 11.27 28.49
N VAL A 96 -8.17 12.29 28.40
CA VAL A 96 -7.06 12.50 29.34
C VAL A 96 -7.56 12.85 30.75
N VAL A 97 -8.64 13.62 30.88
CA VAL A 97 -9.26 13.90 32.18
C VAL A 97 -9.87 12.64 32.79
N LEU A 98 -10.55 11.81 32.00
CA LEU A 98 -11.11 10.54 32.46
C LEU A 98 -10.01 9.58 32.93
N LEU A 99 -8.91 9.47 32.17
CA LEU A 99 -7.76 8.62 32.48
C LEU A 99 -6.92 9.13 33.67
N ARG A 100 -7.10 10.39 34.08
CA ARG A 100 -6.48 10.98 35.29
C ARG A 100 -7.45 11.16 36.47
N SER A 101 -8.71 10.77 36.33
CA SER A 101 -9.67 10.80 37.42
C SER A 101 -9.35 9.67 38.40
N PRO A 102 -8.99 9.94 39.66
CA PRO A 102 -8.64 8.88 40.60
C PRO A 102 -9.89 8.04 40.90
N ALA A 103 -9.81 6.73 40.67
CA ALA A 103 -10.88 5.81 41.00
C ALA A 103 -11.16 5.85 42.52
N GLY A 104 -12.40 6.18 42.90
CA GLY A 104 -12.82 6.23 44.30
C GLY A 104 -12.60 4.88 44.98
N GLY A 105 -12.00 4.92 46.17
CA GLY A 105 -11.50 3.71 46.82
C GLY A 105 -12.59 2.69 47.19
N VAL A 106 -12.32 1.42 46.92
CA VAL A 106 -13.06 0.29 47.48
C VAL A 106 -12.41 -0.10 48.81
N THR A 107 -13.20 -0.20 49.89
CA THR A 107 -12.70 -0.56 51.22
C THR A 107 -12.23 -2.01 51.28
N ALA A 108 -10.95 -2.22 51.61
CA ALA A 108 -10.39 -3.54 51.83
C ALA A 108 -11.00 -4.21 53.07
N VAL A 109 -11.59 -5.40 52.88
CA VAL A 109 -11.99 -6.29 53.98
C VAL A 109 -10.79 -7.16 54.34
N VAL A 110 -10.49 -7.25 55.64
CA VAL A 110 -9.30 -7.97 56.15
C VAL A 110 -9.54 -9.48 56.10
N PRO A 111 -8.62 -10.28 55.52
CA PRO A 111 -8.64 -11.73 55.69
C PRO A 111 -8.18 -12.09 57.12
N ILE A 112 -8.93 -12.98 57.78
CA ILE A 112 -8.56 -13.50 59.10
C ILE A 112 -7.85 -14.84 58.91
N ASP A 113 -6.59 -14.91 59.31
CA ASP A 113 -5.82 -16.15 59.41
C ASP A 113 -6.32 -17.01 60.57
N ALA A 114 -6.56 -18.30 60.33
CA ALA A 114 -6.97 -19.25 61.36
C ALA A 114 -6.61 -20.71 61.01
N THR A 115 -5.30 -21.02 61.02
CA THR A 115 -4.82 -22.41 61.17
C THR A 115 -4.27 -22.58 62.59
N PRO A 116 -4.84 -23.50 63.38
CA PRO A 116 -3.97 -24.45 64.07
C PRO A 116 -4.50 -25.89 64.07
N ALA A 117 -3.55 -26.82 64.23
CA ALA A 117 -3.74 -28.26 64.23
C ALA A 117 -4.58 -28.82 65.40
N GLY A 118 -5.14 -30.02 65.21
CA GLY A 118 -5.61 -30.88 66.32
C GLY A 118 -6.58 -31.98 65.89
N GLY A 119 -6.15 -33.25 66.01
CA GLY A 119 -7.08 -34.37 66.19
C GLY A 119 -7.62 -34.42 67.64
N PRO A 120 -8.51 -35.36 68.00
CA PRO A 120 -8.40 -36.78 67.63
C PRO A 120 -9.69 -37.40 67.07
N ALA A 121 -9.64 -38.71 66.78
CA ALA A 121 -10.80 -39.52 66.38
C ALA A 121 -11.71 -39.89 67.56
N THR A 122 -13.00 -40.17 67.28
CA THR A 122 -13.75 -41.40 67.68
C THR A 122 -15.26 -41.22 67.36
N GLU A 123 -15.84 -42.18 66.64
CA GLU A 123 -17.29 -42.38 66.35
C GLU A 123 -18.03 -42.95 67.60
N PRO A 124 -19.36 -43.28 67.64
CA PRO A 124 -20.33 -43.46 66.55
C PRO A 124 -21.80 -42.98 66.81
N ASP A 125 -22.70 -43.37 65.89
CA ASP A 125 -24.19 -43.45 65.98
C ASP A 125 -24.98 -42.14 66.26
N ALA A 126 -26.18 -41.84 65.73
CA ALA A 126 -27.01 -42.26 64.58
C ALA A 126 -28.12 -41.14 64.42
N GLU A 127 -29.14 -41.12 63.54
CA GLU A 127 -29.69 -42.00 62.50
C GLU A 127 -30.60 -41.15 61.53
N SER A 128 -31.05 -41.70 60.40
CA SER A 128 -32.14 -41.18 59.50
C SER A 128 -31.97 -39.80 58.79
N ALA A 129 -32.45 -39.55 57.56
CA ALA A 129 -33.05 -40.44 56.54
C ALA A 129 -33.01 -39.82 55.11
N ALA A 130 -32.93 -40.69 54.08
CA ALA A 130 -33.62 -40.69 52.76
C ALA A 130 -33.76 -39.42 51.85
N LEU A 131 -33.75 -39.48 50.50
CA LEU A 131 -33.36 -40.50 49.49
C LEU A 131 -33.35 -39.91 48.04
N ALA A 132 -32.78 -40.67 47.08
CA ALA A 132 -32.85 -40.55 45.59
C ALA A 132 -32.17 -39.32 44.93
N GLY A 133 -31.48 -39.42 43.78
CA GLY A 133 -31.08 -40.52 42.86
C GLY A 133 -30.36 -39.90 41.63
N ALA A 134 -29.75 -40.59 40.65
CA ALA A 134 -29.50 -42.02 40.34
C ALA A 134 -28.19 -42.11 39.49
N ASP A 135 -27.44 -43.22 39.42
CA ASP A 135 -27.50 -44.35 38.43
C ASP A 135 -27.35 -43.93 36.94
N ALA A 136 -26.53 -44.53 36.05
CA ALA A 136 -25.61 -45.70 36.04
C ALA A 136 -24.63 -45.53 34.82
N THR A 137 -23.59 -46.30 34.48
CA THR A 137 -22.72 -47.33 35.08
C THR A 137 -21.70 -47.75 34.00
N THR A 138 -20.46 -47.98 34.41
CA THR A 138 -19.26 -48.47 33.69
C THR A 138 -19.45 -49.67 32.74
N GLY A 139 -18.64 -49.74 31.67
CA GLY A 139 -18.31 -50.98 30.95
C GLY A 139 -17.08 -50.82 30.04
N GLY A 140 -16.07 -51.69 30.17
CA GLY A 140 -14.84 -51.66 29.36
C GLY A 140 -14.51 -53.02 28.74
N GLY A 141 -13.74 -53.03 27.65
CA GLY A 141 -13.35 -54.25 26.92
C GLY A 141 -12.06 -54.08 26.13
N THR A 142 -11.28 -55.16 26.03
CA THR A 142 -9.95 -55.19 25.38
C THR A 142 -10.01 -55.44 23.87
N ALA A 143 -8.93 -55.10 23.18
CA ALA A 143 -8.80 -55.26 21.73
C ALA A 143 -8.53 -56.71 21.29
N GLU A 144 -8.99 -57.06 20.08
CA GLU A 144 -8.43 -58.14 19.27
C GLU A 144 -8.33 -57.71 17.78
N ARG A 145 -7.55 -58.45 16.98
CA ARG A 145 -7.08 -58.06 15.65
C ARG A 145 -7.27 -59.20 14.65
N ALA A 146 -8.12 -59.00 13.65
CA ALA A 146 -8.25 -59.87 12.48
C ALA A 146 -8.36 -59.04 11.19
N ALA A 147 -8.09 -59.65 10.04
CA ALA A 147 -8.05 -59.00 8.72
C ALA A 147 -8.59 -59.94 7.62
N ALA A 148 -8.68 -59.39 6.40
CA ALA A 148 -9.29 -59.97 5.19
C ALA A 148 -10.84 -60.02 5.17
N GLY A 149 -11.50 -59.82 4.03
CA GLY A 149 -10.94 -59.40 2.73
C GLY A 149 -11.95 -59.46 1.57
N GLY A 150 -11.69 -58.67 0.51
CA GLY A 150 -12.53 -58.54 -0.70
C GLY A 150 -13.70 -57.54 -0.55
N GLY A 151 -14.17 -56.89 -1.61
CA GLY A 151 -13.65 -56.82 -2.99
C GLY A 151 -14.75 -56.64 -4.04
N GLY A 152 -14.68 -55.58 -4.86
CA GLY A 152 -15.72 -55.18 -5.82
C GLY A 152 -16.87 -54.40 -5.15
N GLU A 153 -17.56 -53.45 -5.80
CA GLU A 153 -17.30 -52.70 -7.05
C GLU A 153 -17.41 -51.19 -6.72
N SER A 154 -16.70 -50.23 -7.34
CA SER A 154 -16.45 -50.01 -8.77
C SER A 154 -17.72 -49.76 -9.60
N ALA A 155 -18.64 -48.95 -9.07
CA ALA A 155 -19.74 -48.38 -9.85
C ALA A 155 -19.21 -47.36 -10.88
N GLU A 156 -19.69 -47.48 -12.13
CA GLU A 156 -19.33 -46.67 -13.29
C GLU A 156 -19.63 -45.18 -13.04
N SER A 157 -18.74 -44.23 -13.33
CA SER A 157 -18.20 -43.92 -14.67
C SER A 157 -19.32 -43.58 -15.68
N GLY A 158 -20.13 -42.57 -15.34
CA GLY A 158 -20.94 -41.88 -16.33
C GLY A 158 -20.04 -41.16 -17.33
N ALA A 159 -20.04 -41.63 -18.59
CA ALA A 159 -19.26 -41.06 -19.68
C ALA A 159 -19.92 -39.78 -20.24
N GLU A 160 -19.95 -38.72 -19.43
CA GLU A 160 -20.31 -37.39 -19.92
C GLU A 160 -19.24 -36.92 -20.93
N GLY A 161 -19.67 -36.25 -22.01
CA GLY A 161 -18.86 -36.10 -23.22
C GLY A 161 -17.54 -35.33 -23.00
N ALA A 162 -16.41 -36.01 -23.17
CA ALA A 162 -15.08 -35.40 -23.00
C ALA A 162 -14.87 -34.21 -23.94
N PRO A 163 -14.59 -32.99 -23.43
CA PRO A 163 -14.20 -31.87 -24.26
C PRO A 163 -12.83 -32.18 -24.88
N SER A 164 -12.79 -32.41 -26.19
CA SER A 164 -11.57 -32.81 -26.91
C SER A 164 -10.63 -31.64 -27.15
N GLY A 165 -10.12 -31.06 -26.07
CA GLY A 165 -9.14 -29.98 -26.02
C GLY A 165 -8.45 -29.97 -24.66
N GLY A 166 -7.13 -30.11 -24.66
CA GLY A 166 -6.30 -29.86 -23.49
C GLY A 166 -5.88 -28.39 -23.47
N VAL A 167 -6.06 -27.72 -22.35
CA VAL A 167 -5.61 -26.34 -22.09
C VAL A 167 -4.26 -26.39 -21.37
N VAL A 168 -3.28 -25.67 -21.91
CA VAL A 168 -1.91 -25.60 -21.36
C VAL A 168 -1.74 -24.31 -20.58
N VAL A 169 -1.43 -24.43 -19.29
CA VAL A 169 -1.20 -23.28 -18.39
C VAL A 169 0.14 -23.35 -17.69
N HIS A 170 0.69 -22.17 -17.39
CA HIS A 170 1.97 -22.02 -16.71
C HIS A 170 1.76 -21.70 -15.24
N VAL A 171 1.95 -22.69 -14.35
CA VAL A 171 1.80 -22.50 -12.90
C VAL A 171 3.15 -22.17 -12.27
N VAL A 172 3.22 -21.07 -11.51
CA VAL A 172 4.45 -20.56 -10.88
C VAL A 172 4.20 -20.09 -9.45
N GLY A 173 5.27 -19.92 -8.68
CA GLY A 173 5.21 -19.49 -7.28
C GLY A 173 5.09 -20.67 -6.32
N GLN A 174 4.22 -20.56 -5.33
CA GLN A 174 4.10 -21.48 -4.19
C GLN A 174 3.33 -22.77 -4.51
N VAL A 175 3.80 -23.54 -5.48
CA VAL A 175 3.30 -24.90 -5.83
C VAL A 175 4.42 -25.94 -5.77
N ALA A 176 4.06 -27.22 -5.63
CA ALA A 176 5.02 -28.31 -5.49
C ALA A 176 5.86 -28.55 -6.76
N ALA A 177 5.28 -28.38 -7.95
CA ALA A 177 5.96 -28.53 -9.24
C ALA A 177 5.64 -27.34 -10.18
N PRO A 178 6.33 -26.20 -10.05
CA PRO A 178 6.20 -25.08 -10.99
C PRO A 178 6.61 -25.48 -12.41
N GLY A 179 5.82 -25.10 -13.43
CA GLY A 179 6.05 -25.52 -14.80
C GLY A 179 4.89 -25.25 -15.74
N LEU A 180 4.82 -25.99 -16.85
CA LEU A 180 3.66 -26.07 -17.72
C LEU A 180 2.86 -27.33 -17.35
N VAL A 181 1.55 -27.20 -17.18
CA VAL A 181 0.62 -28.32 -16.96
C VAL A 181 -0.48 -28.31 -18.01
N THR A 182 -1.08 -29.46 -18.29
CA THR A 182 -2.19 -29.60 -19.23
C THR A 182 -3.42 -30.12 -18.49
N VAL A 183 -4.53 -29.40 -18.62
CA VAL A 183 -5.81 -29.69 -17.98
C VAL A 183 -6.95 -29.72 -19.01
N ALA A 184 -8.17 -30.07 -18.60
CA ALA A 184 -9.34 -30.04 -19.48
C ALA A 184 -9.71 -28.59 -19.88
N ALA A 185 -10.37 -28.41 -21.03
CA ALA A 185 -10.75 -27.08 -21.53
C ALA A 185 -11.74 -26.30 -20.65
N ASP A 186 -12.45 -26.97 -19.75
CA ASP A 186 -13.39 -26.41 -18.78
C ASP A 186 -12.85 -26.37 -17.34
N ALA A 187 -11.60 -26.82 -17.13
CA ALA A 187 -10.93 -26.88 -15.83
C ALA A 187 -10.80 -25.50 -15.16
N ARG A 188 -10.66 -25.53 -13.83
CA ARG A 188 -10.52 -24.36 -12.97
C ARG A 188 -9.09 -24.19 -12.47
N VAL A 189 -8.80 -23.02 -11.90
CA VAL A 189 -7.50 -22.73 -11.27
C VAL A 189 -7.17 -23.74 -10.15
N ALA A 190 -8.18 -24.25 -9.44
CA ALA A 190 -8.01 -25.36 -8.49
C ALA A 190 -7.38 -26.61 -9.15
N ASP A 191 -7.95 -27.07 -10.26
CA ASP A 191 -7.54 -28.28 -10.97
C ASP A 191 -6.14 -28.12 -11.59
N ALA A 192 -5.81 -26.90 -12.06
CA ALA A 192 -4.46 -26.55 -12.52
C ALA A 192 -3.42 -26.52 -11.38
N LEU A 193 -3.82 -26.10 -10.17
CA LEU A 193 -2.96 -26.19 -8.97
C LEU A 193 -2.74 -27.64 -8.54
N GLU A 194 -3.77 -28.49 -8.60
CA GLU A 194 -3.63 -29.93 -8.30
C GLU A 194 -2.73 -30.63 -9.34
N ALA A 195 -2.88 -30.31 -10.63
CA ALA A 195 -1.99 -30.77 -11.70
C ALA A 195 -0.53 -30.30 -11.52
N ALA A 196 -0.30 -29.15 -10.86
CA ALA A 196 1.02 -28.67 -10.45
C ALA A 196 1.54 -29.28 -9.13
N GLY A 197 0.94 -30.38 -8.67
CA GLY A 197 1.29 -31.10 -7.44
C GLY A 197 0.75 -30.47 -6.14
N GLY A 198 -0.19 -29.54 -6.25
CA GLY A 198 -0.76 -28.80 -5.13
C GLY A 198 0.05 -27.57 -4.70
N ALA A 199 -0.58 -26.76 -3.87
CA ALA A 199 0.03 -25.57 -3.27
C ALA A 199 0.92 -25.93 -2.06
N THR A 200 1.98 -25.15 -1.82
CA THR A 200 2.83 -25.36 -0.63
C THR A 200 2.20 -24.75 0.62
N ALA A 201 2.73 -25.10 1.80
CA ALA A 201 2.31 -24.49 3.07
C ALA A 201 2.65 -22.98 3.19
N GLU A 202 3.42 -22.42 2.25
CA GLU A 202 3.70 -20.98 2.15
C GLU A 202 2.79 -20.27 1.14
N ALA A 203 1.79 -20.95 0.55
CA ALA A 203 0.90 -20.36 -0.45
C ALA A 203 -0.25 -19.55 0.17
N ASP A 204 -0.49 -18.34 -0.33
CA ASP A 204 -1.75 -17.62 -0.09
C ASP A 204 -2.77 -17.92 -1.19
N LEU A 205 -3.64 -18.89 -0.88
CA LEU A 205 -4.75 -19.27 -1.76
C LEU A 205 -5.95 -18.34 -1.67
N ALA A 206 -6.03 -17.45 -0.66
CA ALA A 206 -7.12 -16.48 -0.56
C ALA A 206 -6.94 -15.32 -1.57
N ALA A 207 -5.71 -15.08 -2.01
CA ALA A 207 -5.39 -14.19 -3.13
C ALA A 207 -5.82 -14.74 -4.52
N LEU A 208 -6.22 -16.01 -4.62
CA LEU A 208 -6.58 -16.67 -5.88
C LEU A 208 -8.08 -16.98 -5.97
N ASN A 209 -8.71 -16.62 -7.10
CA ASN A 209 -10.03 -17.14 -7.44
C ASN A 209 -9.90 -18.58 -7.98
N LEU A 210 -9.74 -19.55 -7.09
CA LEU A 210 -9.61 -20.98 -7.40
C LEU A 210 -10.77 -21.53 -8.25
N ALA A 211 -11.94 -20.89 -8.18
CA ALA A 211 -13.15 -21.31 -8.89
C ALA A 211 -13.24 -20.78 -10.34
N ARG A 212 -12.35 -19.88 -10.78
CA ARG A 212 -12.35 -19.40 -12.18
C ARG A 212 -11.88 -20.50 -13.13
N THR A 213 -12.50 -20.61 -14.30
CA THR A 213 -12.02 -21.43 -15.43
C THR A 213 -10.68 -20.88 -15.93
N VAL A 214 -9.79 -21.77 -16.39
CA VAL A 214 -8.48 -21.39 -16.96
C VAL A 214 -8.52 -21.27 -18.48
N THR A 215 -7.65 -20.42 -19.02
CA THR A 215 -7.51 -20.15 -20.46
C THR A 215 -6.25 -20.80 -21.03
N ASP A 216 -6.23 -21.17 -22.31
CA ASP A 216 -5.00 -21.65 -22.96
C ASP A 216 -3.92 -20.56 -23.00
N GLY A 217 -2.68 -20.92 -22.66
CA GLY A 217 -1.55 -19.98 -22.54
C GLY A 217 -1.55 -19.11 -21.29
N GLU A 218 -2.49 -19.31 -20.35
CA GLU A 218 -2.60 -18.55 -19.11
C GLU A 218 -1.44 -18.84 -18.13
N GLN A 219 -0.95 -17.80 -17.44
CA GLN A 219 -0.03 -17.97 -16.31
C GLN A 219 -0.79 -17.84 -14.99
N ILE A 220 -0.59 -18.80 -14.09
CA ILE A 220 -1.18 -18.84 -12.75
C ILE A 220 -0.05 -18.62 -11.74
N VAL A 221 -0.07 -17.47 -11.06
CA VAL A 221 0.94 -17.08 -10.07
C VAL A 221 0.38 -17.34 -8.67
N VAL A 222 1.01 -18.24 -7.91
CA VAL A 222 0.63 -18.56 -6.53
C VAL A 222 1.54 -17.80 -5.55
N PRO A 223 1.04 -16.78 -4.84
CA PRO A 223 1.85 -15.90 -3.98
C PRO A 223 2.19 -16.51 -2.62
N ARG A 224 3.10 -15.87 -1.88
CA ARG A 224 3.16 -15.97 -0.42
C ARG A 224 2.18 -15.02 0.28
N PRO A 225 1.75 -15.28 1.53
CA PRO A 225 1.00 -14.33 2.34
C PRO A 225 1.66 -12.96 2.42
N GLY A 226 0.95 -11.93 1.97
CA GLY A 226 1.45 -10.54 1.90
C GLY A 226 2.26 -10.19 0.64
N GLU A 227 2.48 -11.14 -0.28
CA GLU A 227 3.03 -10.88 -1.61
C GLU A 227 1.88 -10.54 -2.58
N ALA A 228 1.87 -9.32 -3.10
CA ALA A 228 0.83 -8.88 -4.03
C ALA A 228 1.00 -9.55 -5.40
N VAL A 229 0.08 -10.43 -5.77
CA VAL A 229 0.05 -11.05 -7.11
C VAL A 229 -0.11 -9.94 -8.17
N PRO A 230 0.78 -9.84 -9.17
CA PRO A 230 0.42 -9.16 -10.41
C PRO A 230 -0.61 -10.04 -11.12
N THR A 231 -1.90 -9.73 -10.95
CA THR A 231 -3.01 -10.60 -11.39
C THR A 231 -2.96 -10.89 -12.89
N ALA A 232 -2.38 -12.03 -13.23
CA ALA A 232 -2.51 -12.69 -14.51
C ALA A 232 -3.95 -13.23 -14.65
N GLY A 233 -4.88 -12.33 -14.95
CA GLY A 233 -5.92 -12.64 -15.94
C GLY A 233 -5.31 -12.49 -17.35
N PRO A 234 -6.09 -12.16 -18.39
CA PRO A 234 -5.49 -11.50 -19.55
C PRO A 234 -4.74 -10.26 -19.04
N ALA A 235 -3.45 -10.15 -19.35
CA ALA A 235 -2.61 -9.10 -18.80
C ALA A 235 -3.20 -7.72 -19.12
N ALA A 236 -3.39 -6.89 -18.09
CA ALA A 236 -3.56 -5.46 -18.32
C ALA A 236 -2.32 -4.99 -19.12
N PRO A 237 -2.48 -4.57 -20.38
CA PRO A 237 -1.34 -4.43 -21.28
C PRO A 237 -0.44 -3.31 -20.76
N ALA A 238 0.82 -3.65 -20.48
CA ALA A 238 1.83 -2.68 -20.12
C ALA A 238 2.10 -1.76 -21.32
N ALA A 239 1.35 -0.65 -21.39
CA ALA A 239 1.51 0.50 -22.27
C ALA A 239 2.03 0.19 -23.70
N GLY A 240 1.28 -0.56 -24.51
CA GLY A 240 1.74 -0.84 -25.88
C GLY A 240 0.99 -1.84 -26.77
N ALA A 241 -0.32 -2.06 -26.62
CA ALA A 241 -1.10 -2.83 -27.59
C ALA A 241 -2.58 -2.41 -27.63
N THR A 242 -3.05 -1.93 -28.78
CA THR A 242 -4.46 -1.59 -29.03
C THR A 242 -5.28 -2.85 -29.34
N ALA A 243 -6.25 -3.17 -28.48
CA ALA A 243 -7.08 -4.38 -28.59
C ALA A 243 -8.60 -4.09 -28.51
N GLY A 244 -9.11 -3.28 -29.46
CA GLY A 244 -10.49 -3.42 -29.95
C GLY A 244 -11.65 -2.80 -29.17
N GLY A 245 -11.41 -2.09 -28.06
CA GLY A 245 -12.45 -1.36 -27.34
C GLY A 245 -12.35 0.16 -27.54
N ALA A 246 -13.35 0.78 -28.17
CA ALA A 246 -13.47 2.24 -28.18
C ALA A 246 -13.87 2.77 -26.79
N VAL A 247 -13.10 3.73 -26.26
CA VAL A 247 -13.27 4.29 -24.91
C VAL A 247 -14.53 5.16 -24.87
N ASP A 248 -15.39 4.87 -23.90
CA ASP A 248 -16.70 5.49 -23.73
C ASP A 248 -16.57 6.83 -22.99
N LEU A 249 -16.72 7.97 -23.68
CA LEU A 249 -16.52 9.31 -23.09
C LEU A 249 -17.47 9.59 -21.91
N ASN A 250 -18.63 8.94 -21.89
CA ASN A 250 -19.65 9.11 -20.86
C ASN A 250 -19.44 8.19 -19.65
N ALA A 251 -18.91 6.97 -19.85
CA ALA A 251 -18.64 6.01 -18.78
C ALA A 251 -17.18 5.98 -18.27
N ALA A 252 -16.21 6.53 -19.00
CA ALA A 252 -14.79 6.49 -18.64
C ALA A 252 -14.45 7.37 -17.42
N ASP A 253 -13.46 6.90 -16.65
CA ASP A 253 -12.76 7.68 -15.63
C ASP A 253 -11.51 8.37 -16.20
N ALA A 254 -10.87 9.23 -15.40
CA ALA A 254 -9.69 9.98 -15.81
C ALA A 254 -8.48 9.08 -16.15
N THR A 255 -8.37 7.87 -15.60
CA THR A 255 -7.29 6.92 -15.89
C THR A 255 -7.49 6.28 -17.27
N ALA A 256 -8.72 5.91 -17.60
CA ALA A 256 -9.08 5.38 -18.91
C ALA A 256 -8.94 6.43 -20.03
N LEU A 257 -9.16 7.72 -19.71
CA LEU A 257 -8.95 8.83 -20.63
C LEU A 257 -7.45 9.19 -20.79
N ASP A 258 -6.63 9.07 -19.74
CA ASP A 258 -5.16 9.26 -19.78
C ASP A 258 -4.42 8.17 -20.59
N ALA A 259 -5.09 7.05 -20.89
CA ALA A 259 -4.56 6.01 -21.78
C ALA A 259 -4.67 6.35 -23.28
N LEU A 260 -5.29 7.48 -23.64
CA LEU A 260 -5.57 7.88 -25.02
C LEU A 260 -4.46 8.76 -25.63
N PRO A 261 -4.16 8.66 -26.93
CA PRO A 261 -3.08 9.42 -27.56
C PRO A 261 -3.32 10.93 -27.47
N GLY A 262 -2.34 11.66 -26.93
CA GLY A 262 -2.38 13.11 -26.76
C GLY A 262 -3.20 13.61 -25.56
N ILE A 263 -3.91 12.74 -24.84
CA ILE A 263 -4.64 13.08 -23.61
C ILE A 263 -3.78 12.66 -22.41
N GLY A 264 -3.17 13.65 -21.74
CA GLY A 264 -2.52 13.45 -20.44
C GLY A 264 -3.49 13.67 -19.26
N PRO A 265 -3.05 13.53 -18.00
CA PRO A 265 -3.97 13.50 -16.85
C PRO A 265 -4.65 14.86 -16.64
N VAL A 266 -3.98 15.95 -17.02
CA VAL A 266 -4.50 17.34 -16.97
C VAL A 266 -5.58 17.62 -18.04
N LEU A 267 -5.65 16.79 -19.09
CA LEU A 267 -6.74 16.81 -20.07
C LEU A 267 -7.84 15.82 -19.66
N ALA A 268 -7.49 14.62 -19.18
CA ALA A 268 -8.44 13.63 -18.69
C ALA A 268 -9.36 14.18 -17.58
N GLU A 269 -8.80 14.78 -16.54
CA GLU A 269 -9.55 15.47 -15.47
C GLU A 269 -10.45 16.59 -16.02
N ARG A 270 -10.05 17.23 -17.13
CA ARG A 270 -10.79 18.33 -17.77
C ARG A 270 -11.94 17.85 -18.65
N ILE A 271 -11.81 16.67 -19.26
CA ILE A 271 -12.91 15.99 -19.97
C ILE A 271 -13.99 15.58 -18.95
N VAL A 272 -13.57 15.03 -17.79
CA VAL A 272 -14.49 14.72 -16.68
C VAL A 272 -15.17 15.98 -16.15
N ALA A 273 -14.41 17.04 -15.87
CA ALA A 273 -14.98 18.32 -15.42
C ALA A 273 -15.94 18.94 -16.45
N TRP A 274 -15.61 18.90 -17.74
CA TRP A 274 -16.51 19.36 -18.81
C TRP A 274 -17.82 18.56 -18.82
N ARG A 275 -17.75 17.24 -18.63
CA ARG A 275 -18.93 16.35 -18.55
C ARG A 275 -19.81 16.66 -17.33
N ASP A 276 -19.19 16.98 -16.20
CA ASP A 276 -19.92 17.35 -14.97
C ASP A 276 -20.53 18.77 -15.04
N GLU A 277 -19.93 19.69 -15.82
CA GLU A 277 -20.41 21.07 -16.00
C GLU A 277 -21.43 21.25 -17.14
N ASN A 278 -21.28 20.53 -18.25
CA ASN A 278 -22.09 20.69 -19.48
C ASN A 278 -23.07 19.53 -19.72
N GLY A 279 -22.84 18.38 -19.07
CA GLY A 279 -23.62 17.16 -19.25
C GLY A 279 -22.86 16.06 -20.02
N PRO A 280 -23.50 14.90 -20.26
CA PRO A 280 -22.91 13.85 -21.08
C PRO A 280 -22.65 14.36 -22.50
N PHE A 281 -21.53 13.93 -23.10
CA PHE A 281 -21.25 14.12 -24.51
C PHE A 281 -22.36 13.50 -25.36
N THR A 282 -22.71 14.13 -26.48
CA THR A 282 -23.67 13.59 -27.47
C THR A 282 -23.02 13.20 -28.80
N THR A 283 -21.83 13.75 -29.07
CA THR A 283 -20.99 13.47 -30.24
C THR A 283 -19.51 13.48 -29.88
N VAL A 284 -18.66 12.80 -30.67
CA VAL A 284 -17.20 12.78 -30.43
C VAL A 284 -16.58 14.15 -30.71
N ASP A 285 -17.15 14.93 -31.62
CA ASP A 285 -16.63 16.23 -32.03
C ASP A 285 -16.76 17.32 -30.92
N GLU A 286 -17.68 17.15 -29.95
CA GLU A 286 -17.78 17.97 -28.73
C GLU A 286 -16.51 17.89 -27.86
N LEU A 287 -15.69 16.85 -27.99
CA LEU A 287 -14.40 16.76 -27.30
C LEU A 287 -13.46 17.93 -27.69
N GLY A 288 -13.69 18.58 -28.84
CA GLY A 288 -13.01 19.81 -29.26
C GLY A 288 -13.45 21.09 -28.52
N GLU A 289 -14.56 21.06 -27.76
CA GLU A 289 -14.96 22.16 -26.88
C GLU A 289 -14.19 22.14 -25.54
N VAL A 290 -13.59 21.00 -25.19
CA VAL A 290 -12.75 20.86 -24.00
C VAL A 290 -11.45 21.64 -24.19
N SER A 291 -11.34 22.77 -23.49
CA SER A 291 -10.18 23.68 -23.56
C SER A 291 -8.84 22.94 -23.49
N GLY A 292 -8.03 23.03 -24.56
CA GLY A 292 -6.73 22.38 -24.67
C GLY A 292 -6.69 21.14 -25.56
N ILE A 293 -7.84 20.59 -25.95
CA ILE A 293 -7.93 19.56 -26.99
C ILE A 293 -7.94 20.25 -28.35
N GLY A 294 -6.82 20.16 -29.06
CA GLY A 294 -6.67 20.72 -30.41
C GLY A 294 -7.16 19.74 -31.50
N PRO A 295 -7.35 20.22 -32.75
CA PRO A 295 -7.83 19.38 -33.86
C PRO A 295 -6.87 18.22 -34.21
N ALA A 296 -5.58 18.33 -33.86
CA ALA A 296 -4.62 17.23 -33.99
C ALA A 296 -4.95 16.09 -32.99
N VAL A 297 -5.05 16.41 -31.70
CA VAL A 297 -5.44 15.43 -30.66
C VAL A 297 -6.80 14.83 -30.98
N LEU A 298 -7.80 15.66 -31.33
CA LEU A 298 -9.14 15.20 -31.70
C LEU A 298 -9.13 14.17 -32.84
N ALA A 299 -8.26 14.36 -33.84
CA ALA A 299 -8.09 13.39 -34.93
C ALA A 299 -7.45 12.08 -34.46
N ASP A 300 -6.43 12.15 -33.60
CA ASP A 300 -5.72 10.98 -33.07
C ASP A 300 -6.60 10.11 -32.14
N VAL A 301 -7.55 10.71 -31.41
CA VAL A 301 -8.52 9.95 -30.58
C VAL A 301 -9.80 9.51 -31.29
N ARG A 302 -10.19 10.10 -32.43
CA ARG A 302 -11.56 9.95 -32.97
C ARG A 302 -11.99 8.49 -33.17
N ASP A 303 -11.10 7.66 -33.70
CA ASP A 303 -11.36 6.24 -33.99
C ASP A 303 -11.17 5.34 -32.76
N LEU A 304 -10.76 5.90 -31.62
CA LEU A 304 -10.51 5.22 -30.35
C LEU A 304 -11.55 5.52 -29.27
N VAL A 305 -12.54 6.39 -29.53
CA VAL A 305 -13.55 6.81 -28.56
C VAL A 305 -14.98 6.65 -29.08
N ARG A 306 -15.95 6.57 -28.17
CA ARG A 306 -17.39 6.51 -28.44
C ARG A 306 -18.19 7.31 -27.40
N VAL A 307 -19.50 7.40 -27.60
CA VAL A 307 -20.43 8.25 -26.85
C VAL A 307 -21.66 7.45 -26.39
#